data_AF-A0A4P7UFS3-F1
#
_entry.id   AF-A0A4P7UFS3-F1
#
_cell.length_a   1.000
_cell.length_b   1.000
_cell.length_c   1.000
_cell.angle_alpha   90.00
_cell.angle_beta   90.00
_cell.angle_gamma   90.00
#
_symmetry.space_group_name_H-M   'P 1'
#
loop_
_entity.id
_entity.type
_entity.pdbx_description
1 polymer ?
#
loop_
_entity_poly.entity_id
_entity_poly.type
_entity_poly.pdbx_seq_one_letter_code
_entity_poly.pdbx_strand_id
1 'polypeptide(L)'
;MQTLFAHLPQGLFRQGRLGLSGLAVTAIMLLGGCGFGGAPEQPATPPGPVTGFMIVSNVGETATVDDPDFGKGVHVSLDELFTSAKGEDCKRGTVLSGQREAEVIVICRDSKGHWNMAPRVWGQGISQ
;
A
#
# COMPACT_ATOMS: atom_id res chain seq x y z
N MET A 1 -23.04 -45.80 59.29
CA MET A 1 -22.60 -47.22 59.40
C MET A 1 -21.99 -47.63 58.06
N GLN A 2 -20.72 -48.10 58.10
CA GLN A 2 -20.12 -49.13 57.22
C GLN A 2 -19.80 -48.74 55.74
N THR A 3 -18.54 -48.36 55.44
CA THR A 3 -17.42 -49.16 54.80
C THR A 3 -17.59 -49.34 53.28
N LEU A 4 -16.81 -48.67 52.40
CA LEU A 4 -15.42 -48.92 51.92
C LEU A 4 -15.25 -50.23 51.11
N PHE A 5 -14.30 -50.21 50.16
CA PHE A 5 -13.89 -51.21 49.15
C PHE A 5 -14.51 -51.00 47.75
N ALA A 6 -13.91 -50.25 46.82
CA ALA A 6 -12.62 -50.45 46.15
C ALA A 6 -12.46 -51.87 45.60
N HIS A 7 -12.54 -52.05 44.28
CA HIS A 7 -11.58 -52.80 43.45
C HIS A 7 -12.01 -52.76 41.97
N LEU A 8 -11.24 -52.02 41.16
CA LEU A 8 -11.28 -52.02 39.71
C LEU A 8 -9.97 -52.65 39.22
N PRO A 9 -9.96 -53.73 38.42
CA PRO A 9 -8.83 -54.07 37.58
C PRO A 9 -9.15 -53.58 36.15
N GLN A 10 -8.47 -52.58 35.56
CA GLN A 10 -7.08 -52.55 35.11
C GLN A 10 -6.61 -53.81 34.38
N GLY A 11 -6.38 -53.69 33.07
CA GLY A 11 -5.80 -54.71 32.20
C GLY A 11 -6.19 -54.52 30.73
N LEU A 12 -5.79 -53.41 30.10
CA LEU A 12 -4.60 -53.27 29.24
C LEU A 12 -4.76 -53.80 27.80
N PHE A 13 -4.64 -52.84 26.88
CA PHE A 13 -3.95 -52.93 25.58
C PHE A 13 -4.54 -53.84 24.50
N ARG A 14 -5.14 -53.20 23.50
CA ARG A 14 -4.81 -53.55 22.12
C ARG A 14 -4.56 -52.29 21.30
N GLN A 15 -3.28 -52.12 20.97
CA GLN A 15 -2.75 -51.15 20.04
C GLN A 15 -3.50 -51.23 18.70
N GLY A 16 -4.03 -50.10 18.25
CA GLY A 16 -4.36 -49.84 16.84
C GLY A 16 -3.65 -48.57 16.43
N ARG A 17 -2.45 -48.71 15.85
CA ARG A 17 -1.66 -47.61 15.32
C ARG A 17 -2.25 -47.11 14.00
N LEU A 18 -2.01 -45.83 13.75
CA LEU A 18 -1.90 -45.16 12.44
C LEU A 18 -3.19 -44.78 11.73
N GLY A 19 -3.35 -43.46 11.53
CA GLY A 19 -4.31 -42.91 10.58
C GLY A 19 -4.67 -41.43 10.72
N LEU A 20 -3.87 -40.60 11.41
CA LEU A 20 -4.10 -39.15 11.49
C LEU A 20 -3.01 -38.37 10.72
N SER A 21 -2.92 -38.62 9.42
CA SER A 21 -2.08 -37.83 8.51
C SER A 21 -2.71 -37.85 7.12
N GLY A 22 -3.52 -36.85 6.81
CA GLY A 22 -4.12 -36.75 5.47
C GLY A 22 -4.98 -35.51 5.21
N LEU A 23 -5.42 -34.81 6.25
CA LEU A 23 -6.37 -33.69 6.12
C LEU A 23 -5.75 -32.28 6.26
N ALA A 24 -4.43 -32.16 6.39
CA ALA A 24 -3.77 -30.86 6.63
C ALA A 24 -3.16 -30.20 5.39
N VAL A 25 -2.96 -30.93 4.27
CA VAL A 25 -2.17 -30.40 3.14
C VAL A 25 -3.04 -29.70 2.09
N THR A 26 -4.34 -30.00 2.00
CA THR A 26 -5.19 -29.51 0.89
C THR A 26 -5.74 -28.10 1.10
N ALA A 27 -5.64 -27.52 2.31
CA ALA A 27 -6.19 -26.20 2.61
C ALA A 27 -5.29 -25.01 2.21
N ILE A 28 -4.02 -25.26 1.86
CA ILE A 28 -3.05 -24.18 1.56
C ILE A 28 -3.17 -23.70 0.10
N MET A 29 -3.81 -24.46 -0.80
CA MET A 29 -3.88 -24.10 -2.23
C MET A 29 -4.97 -23.07 -2.59
N LEU A 30 -5.80 -22.62 -1.65
CA LEU A 30 -6.88 -21.65 -1.95
C LEU A 30 -6.51 -20.18 -1.65
N LEU A 31 -5.28 -19.89 -1.24
CA LEU A 31 -4.77 -18.53 -0.99
C LEU A 31 -3.87 -18.00 -2.12
N GLY A 32 -3.89 -18.65 -3.28
CA GLY A 32 -3.15 -18.19 -4.46
C GLY A 32 -3.85 -17.01 -5.14
N GLY A 33 -3.51 -15.78 -4.75
CA GLY A 33 -3.80 -14.62 -5.60
C GLY A 33 -3.95 -13.28 -4.90
N CYS A 34 -3.00 -12.83 -4.08
CA CYS A 34 -2.79 -11.38 -3.94
C CYS A 34 -2.14 -10.89 -5.24
N GLY A 35 -2.96 -10.62 -6.25
CA GLY A 35 -2.50 -9.98 -7.48
C GLY A 35 -2.10 -8.54 -7.18
N PHE A 36 -0.81 -8.30 -7.00
CA PHE A 36 -0.24 -6.96 -7.11
C PHE A 36 -0.31 -6.53 -8.58
N GLY A 37 -1.52 -6.21 -9.05
CA GLY A 37 -1.72 -5.58 -10.34
C GLY A 37 -1.10 -4.19 -10.25
N GLY A 38 0.06 -4.00 -10.89
CA GLY A 38 0.61 -2.67 -11.09
C GLY A 38 -0.44 -1.80 -11.77
N ALA A 39 -0.56 -0.54 -11.33
CA ALA A 39 -1.39 0.42 -12.05
C ALA A 39 -0.97 0.44 -13.53
N PRO A 40 -1.92 0.47 -14.47
CA PRO A 40 -1.60 0.50 -15.90
C PRO A 40 -0.65 1.65 -16.21
N GLU A 41 0.32 1.39 -17.08
CA GLU A 41 1.32 2.38 -17.48
C GLU A 41 0.61 3.51 -18.24
N GLN A 42 0.49 4.67 -17.59
CA GLN A 42 -0.19 5.83 -18.18
C GLN A 42 0.72 6.48 -19.23
N PRO A 43 0.19 6.88 -20.41
CA PRO A 43 0.97 7.58 -21.42
C PRO A 43 1.68 8.82 -20.84
N ALA A 44 2.97 8.96 -21.14
CA ALA A 44 3.78 10.07 -20.66
C ALA A 44 3.28 11.40 -21.24
N THR A 45 2.46 12.10 -20.46
CA THR A 45 2.06 13.48 -20.71
C THR A 45 3.13 14.39 -20.07
N PRO A 46 3.50 15.53 -20.68
CA PRO A 46 4.39 16.48 -20.03
C PRO A 46 3.90 16.82 -18.61
N PRO A 47 4.80 16.98 -17.64
CA PRO A 47 4.40 17.22 -16.25
C PRO A 47 3.62 18.52 -16.14
N GLY A 48 2.45 18.46 -15.49
CA GLY A 48 1.68 19.66 -15.12
C GLY A 48 2.42 20.53 -14.11
N PRO A 49 2.03 21.80 -13.92
CA PRO A 49 2.69 22.77 -13.03
C PRO A 49 3.03 22.25 -11.63
N VAL A 50 2.10 21.55 -10.94
CA VAL A 50 2.33 20.95 -9.62
C VAL A 50 3.45 19.90 -9.68
N THR A 51 3.38 19.00 -10.67
CA THR A 51 4.41 17.97 -10.88
C THR A 51 5.75 18.61 -11.23
N GLY A 52 5.75 19.62 -12.09
CA GLY A 52 6.93 20.37 -12.51
C GLY A 52 7.66 21.01 -11.33
N PHE A 53 6.91 21.65 -10.42
CA PHE A 53 7.46 22.17 -9.16
C PHE A 53 8.13 21.05 -8.35
N MET A 54 7.41 19.94 -8.10
CA MET A 54 7.96 18.84 -7.32
C MET A 54 9.26 18.28 -7.90
N ILE A 55 9.39 18.19 -9.23
CA ILE A 55 10.59 17.67 -9.91
C ILE A 55 11.83 18.52 -9.57
N VAL A 56 11.72 19.85 -9.64
CA VAL A 56 12.87 20.76 -9.50
C VAL A 56 13.16 21.17 -8.05
N SER A 57 12.21 20.96 -7.15
CA SER A 57 12.31 21.44 -5.77
C SER A 57 13.05 20.51 -4.80
N ASN A 58 13.50 21.13 -3.71
CA ASN A 58 14.07 20.49 -2.52
C ASN A 58 13.04 20.40 -1.39
N VAL A 59 13.26 19.48 -0.45
CA VAL A 59 12.39 19.30 0.72
C VAL A 59 12.28 20.59 1.52
N GLY A 60 11.05 20.95 1.90
CA GLY A 60 10.72 22.18 2.62
C GLY A 60 10.41 23.38 1.70
N GLU A 61 10.66 23.28 0.39
CA GLU A 61 10.24 24.32 -0.54
C GLU A 61 8.73 24.29 -0.77
N THR A 62 8.18 25.46 -1.04
CA THR A 62 6.76 25.65 -1.34
C THR A 62 6.58 26.60 -2.51
N ALA A 63 5.47 26.46 -3.22
CA ALA A 63 5.06 27.38 -4.28
C ALA A 63 3.55 27.53 -4.33
N THR A 64 3.09 28.57 -5.03
CA THR A 64 1.69 28.71 -5.44
C THR A 64 1.63 28.65 -6.95
N VAL A 65 0.86 27.71 -7.50
CA VAL A 65 0.77 27.46 -8.94
C VAL A 65 -0.70 27.35 -9.38
N ASP A 66 -0.96 27.65 -10.63
CA ASP A 66 -2.22 27.29 -11.28
C ASP A 66 -2.00 26.00 -12.05
N ASP A 67 -2.84 25.00 -11.82
CA ASP A 67 -2.72 23.68 -12.44
C ASP A 67 -4.10 23.20 -12.92
N PRO A 68 -4.22 22.74 -14.18
CA PRO A 68 -5.51 22.29 -14.72
C PRO A 68 -6.11 21.14 -13.91
N ASP A 69 -5.29 20.24 -13.35
CA ASP A 69 -5.75 19.06 -12.63
C ASP A 69 -6.15 19.38 -11.18
N PHE A 70 -5.54 20.40 -10.58
CA PHE A 70 -5.66 20.69 -9.14
C PHE A 70 -6.39 21.98 -8.78
N GLY A 71 -6.39 23.01 -9.62
CA GLY A 71 -6.95 24.30 -9.19
C GLY A 71 -6.30 25.54 -9.76
N LYS A 72 -6.95 26.66 -9.49
CA LYS A 72 -6.31 27.97 -9.40
C LYS A 72 -5.78 28.22 -7.98
N GLY A 73 -4.64 28.89 -7.87
CA GLY A 73 -4.05 29.29 -6.58
C GLY A 73 -3.70 28.11 -5.68
N VAL A 74 -3.17 27.04 -6.27
CA VAL A 74 -2.82 25.81 -5.57
C VAL A 74 -1.52 26.00 -4.81
N HIS A 75 -1.55 25.85 -3.49
CA HIS A 75 -0.35 25.83 -2.67
C HIS A 75 0.24 24.42 -2.67
N VAL A 76 1.48 24.27 -3.11
CA VAL A 76 2.19 23.00 -3.13
C VAL A 76 3.42 23.07 -2.21
N SER A 77 3.64 22.02 -1.41
CA SER A 77 4.85 21.82 -0.62
C SER A 77 5.52 20.50 -1.00
N LEU A 78 6.85 20.47 -0.98
CA LEU A 78 7.60 19.22 -1.05
C LEU A 78 8.00 18.78 0.36
N ASP A 79 7.44 17.67 0.83
CA ASP A 79 7.50 17.26 2.23
C ASP A 79 8.66 16.29 2.50
N GLU A 80 8.92 15.36 1.57
CA GLU A 80 10.01 14.39 1.72
C GLU A 80 10.43 13.69 0.41
N LEU A 81 11.58 13.02 0.48
CA LEU A 81 12.11 12.10 -0.54
C LEU A 81 12.18 10.70 0.06
N PHE A 82 11.79 9.68 -0.70
CA PHE A 82 11.83 8.29 -0.24
C PHE A 82 11.97 7.31 -1.40
N THR A 83 12.40 6.08 -1.13
CA THR A 83 12.46 5.00 -2.13
C THR A 83 11.20 4.15 -2.05
N SER A 84 10.53 3.92 -3.18
CA SER A 84 9.33 3.08 -3.24
C SER A 84 9.65 1.60 -3.02
N ALA A 85 8.61 0.79 -2.76
CA ALA A 85 8.74 -0.66 -2.71
C ALA A 85 9.22 -1.28 -4.05
N LYS A 86 9.11 -0.53 -5.17
CA LYS A 86 9.64 -0.92 -6.48
C LYS A 86 11.10 -0.51 -6.69
N GLY A 87 11.71 0.18 -5.72
CA GLY A 87 13.05 0.74 -5.83
C GLY A 87 13.13 2.05 -6.61
N GLU A 88 12.01 2.75 -6.79
CA GLU A 88 11.97 4.04 -7.50
C GLU A 88 12.25 5.20 -6.53
N ASP A 89 12.96 6.24 -7.01
CA ASP A 89 13.12 7.48 -6.26
C ASP A 89 11.81 8.28 -6.32
N CYS A 90 11.19 8.52 -5.17
CA CYS A 90 9.92 9.22 -5.07
C CYS A 90 10.03 10.49 -4.23
N LYS A 91 9.15 11.43 -4.55
CA LYS A 91 8.92 12.68 -3.83
C LYS A 91 7.48 12.71 -3.35
N ARG A 92 7.26 13.05 -2.08
CA ARG A 92 5.93 13.26 -1.50
C ARG A 92 5.73 14.73 -1.20
N GLY A 93 4.59 15.27 -1.59
CA GLY A 93 4.21 16.64 -1.33
C GLY A 93 2.76 16.76 -0.91
N THR A 94 2.40 17.92 -0.38
CA THR A 94 1.04 18.26 -0.04
C THR A 94 0.57 19.39 -0.97
N VAL A 95 -0.63 19.23 -1.50
CA VAL A 95 -1.31 20.17 -2.36
C VAL A 95 -2.53 20.68 -1.62
N LEU A 96 -2.67 22.00 -1.50
CA LEU A 96 -3.82 22.68 -0.94
C LEU A 96 -4.47 23.53 -2.03
N SER A 97 -5.67 23.16 -2.47
CA SER A 97 -6.43 23.91 -3.46
C SER A 97 -6.94 25.24 -2.89
N GLY A 98 -7.27 26.19 -3.78
CA GLY A 98 -7.93 27.44 -3.39
C GLY A 98 -9.27 27.25 -2.67
N GLN A 99 -9.92 26.08 -2.82
CA GLN A 99 -11.15 25.71 -2.10
C GLN A 99 -10.86 25.11 -0.71
N ARG A 100 -9.60 25.16 -0.24
CA ARG A 100 -9.12 24.60 1.04
C ARG A 100 -9.20 23.08 1.14
N GLU A 101 -9.18 22.38 0.01
CA GLU A 101 -9.04 20.94 -0.03
C GLU A 101 -7.56 20.59 -0.04
N ALA A 102 -7.14 19.62 0.77
CA ALA A 102 -5.76 19.18 0.86
C ALA A 102 -5.63 17.74 0.36
N GLU A 103 -4.59 17.48 -0.42
CA GLU A 103 -4.24 16.16 -0.92
C GLU A 103 -2.74 15.92 -0.79
N VAL A 104 -2.36 14.72 -0.36
CA VAL A 104 -0.98 14.28 -0.47
C VAL A 104 -0.78 13.62 -1.82
N ILE A 105 0.19 14.13 -2.58
CA ILE A 105 0.57 13.58 -3.86
C ILE A 105 1.99 13.00 -3.81
N VAL A 106 2.23 12.04 -4.67
CA VAL A 106 3.54 11.40 -4.80
C VAL A 106 3.90 11.36 -6.27
N ILE A 107 5.13 11.74 -6.60
CA ILE A 107 5.71 11.51 -7.92
C ILE A 107 6.89 10.55 -7.76
N CYS A 108 7.04 9.62 -8.69
CA CYS A 108 8.13 8.64 -8.68
C CYS A 108 8.87 8.67 -10.01
N ARG A 109 10.19 8.49 -9.93
CA ARG A 109 11.06 8.42 -11.09
C ARG A 109 11.19 6.97 -11.52
N ASP A 110 10.72 6.68 -12.73
CA ASP A 110 10.82 5.35 -13.30
C ASP A 110 12.27 4.99 -13.70
N SER A 111 12.48 3.74 -14.12
CA SER A 111 13.79 3.25 -14.57
C SER A 111 14.32 3.91 -15.84
N LYS A 112 13.47 4.61 -16.60
CA LYS A 112 13.83 5.40 -17.79
C LYS A 112 14.18 6.85 -17.40
N GLY A 113 14.03 7.21 -16.12
CA GLY A 113 14.32 8.52 -15.58
C GLY A 113 13.16 9.52 -15.67
N HIS A 114 11.97 9.10 -16.07
CA HIS A 114 10.78 9.96 -16.15
C HIS A 114 10.06 10.03 -14.81
N TRP A 115 9.59 11.23 -14.47
CA TRP A 115 8.77 11.46 -13.30
C TRP A 115 7.29 11.29 -13.64
N ASN A 116 6.60 10.42 -12.91
CA ASN A 116 5.18 10.17 -13.08
C ASN A 116 4.45 10.32 -11.74
N MET A 117 3.21 10.82 -11.78
CA MET A 117 2.34 10.83 -10.62
C MET A 117 2.00 9.40 -10.21
N ALA A 118 2.25 9.05 -8.95
CA ALA A 118 1.81 7.77 -8.41
C ALA A 118 0.28 7.75 -8.28
N PRO A 119 -0.35 6.57 -8.42
CA PRO A 119 -1.79 6.45 -8.21
C PRO A 119 -2.21 6.97 -6.84
N ARG A 120 -3.35 7.67 -6.80
CA ARG A 120 -3.98 8.10 -5.55
C ARG A 120 -4.44 6.85 -4.80
N VAL A 121 -3.89 6.66 -3.60
CA VAL A 121 -4.15 5.47 -2.77
C VAL A 121 -5.26 5.68 -1.75
N TRP A 122 -5.66 6.93 -1.49
CA TRP A 122 -6.73 7.28 -0.55
C TRP A 122 -7.51 8.52 -1.00
N GLY A 123 -8.82 8.54 -0.72
CA GLY A 123 -9.72 9.63 -1.09
C GLY A 123 -10.07 9.67 -2.58
N GLN A 124 -11.00 10.56 -2.95
CA GLN A 124 -11.27 10.89 -4.36
C GLN A 124 -10.20 11.86 -4.92
N GLY A 125 -9.48 12.55 -4.01
CA GLY A 125 -8.49 13.57 -4.33
C GLY A 125 -9.10 14.84 -4.93
N ILE A 126 -8.27 15.87 -5.11
CA ILE A 126 -8.66 17.14 -5.73
C ILE A 126 -8.79 16.94 -7.24
N SER A 127 -9.94 17.30 -7.78
CA SER A 127 -10.23 17.34 -9.22
C SER A 127 -11.09 18.57 -9.53
N GLN A 128 -10.71 19.35 -10.55
CA GLN A 128 -11.48 20.52 -11.00
C GLN A 128 -12.62 20.17 -11.96
#